data_AF-B2GQY1-F1
#
_entry.id   AF-B2GQY1-F1
#
_cell.length_a   1.000
_cell.length_b   1.000
_cell.length_c   1.000
_cell.angle_alpha   90.00
_cell.angle_beta   90.00
_cell.angle_gamma   90.00
#
_symmetry.space_group_name_H-M   'P 1'
#
loop_
_entity.id
_entity.type
_entity.pdbx_description
1 polymer ?
#
loop_
_entity_poly.entity_id
_entity_poly.type
_entity_poly.pdbx_seq_one_letter_code
_entity_poly.pdbx_strand_id
1 'polypeptide(L)'
;MSQADMTCSARQRVFQEALRKGNTKELHSLLQNMTNCEFNVNSFGPEGQTALHQSVIDGNLELVKLLVKFGADTRLANRDGWSALHIAAFGGHQDIVLYLITRAKYSSSAL
;
A
#
# COMPACT_ATOMS: atom_id res chain seq x y z
N MET A 1 19.27 -19.77 11.16
CA MET A 1 18.11 -19.04 10.62
C MET A 1 17.02 -19.08 11.69
N SER A 2 16.62 -17.93 12.22
CA SER A 2 15.78 -17.86 13.42
C SER A 2 14.31 -18.12 13.08
N GLN A 3 13.50 -18.59 14.05
CA GLN A 3 12.04 -18.72 13.87
C GLN A 3 11.38 -17.38 13.48
N ALA A 4 12.00 -16.24 13.82
CA ALA A 4 11.53 -14.91 13.40
C ALA A 4 11.64 -14.71 11.88
N ASP A 5 12.69 -15.21 11.23
CA ASP A 5 12.89 -15.07 9.79
C ASP A 5 11.88 -15.91 8.97
N MET A 6 11.53 -17.10 9.47
CA MET A 6 10.54 -17.98 8.85
C MET A 6 9.12 -17.40 8.91
N THR A 7 8.76 -16.71 10.00
CA THR A 7 7.44 -16.09 10.15
C THR A 7 7.28 -14.82 9.31
N CYS A 8 8.35 -14.03 9.12
CA CYS A 8 8.31 -12.86 8.26
C CYS A 8 8.12 -13.24 6.77
N SER A 9 8.83 -14.26 6.28
CA SER A 9 8.67 -14.77 4.92
C SER A 9 7.25 -15.31 4.64
N ALA A 10 6.65 -15.99 5.63
CA ALA A 10 5.27 -16.45 5.54
C ALA A 10 4.28 -15.27 5.48
N ARG A 11 4.47 -14.24 6.32
CA ARG A 11 3.63 -13.02 6.33
C ARG A 11 3.70 -12.26 5.00
N GLN A 12 4.89 -12.14 4.41
CA GLN A 12 5.03 -11.54 3.08
C GLN A 12 4.25 -12.30 2.00
N ARG A 13 4.26 -13.65 2.03
CA ARG A 13 3.45 -14.46 1.11
C ARG A 13 1.95 -14.25 1.30
N VAL A 14 1.49 -14.16 2.54
CA VAL A 14 0.06 -13.91 2.85
C VAL A 14 -0.36 -12.53 2.35
N PHE A 15 0.49 -11.51 2.51
CA PHE A 15 0.25 -10.18 1.93
C PHE A 15 0.17 -10.22 0.40
N GLN A 16 1.04 -10.97 -0.26
CA GLN A 16 0.98 -11.17 -1.72
C GLN A 16 -0.30 -11.89 -2.16
N GLU A 17 -0.74 -12.91 -1.42
CA GLU A 17 -1.99 -13.60 -1.74
C GLU A 17 -3.20 -12.67 -1.55
N ALA A 18 -3.18 -11.80 -0.54
CA ALA A 18 -4.23 -10.80 -0.35
C ALA A 18 -4.28 -9.80 -1.52
N LEU A 19 -3.13 -9.40 -2.09
CA LEU A 19 -3.08 -8.63 -3.34
C LEU A 19 -3.66 -9.41 -4.51
N ARG A 20 -3.31 -10.69 -4.63
CA ARG A 20 -3.79 -11.56 -5.72
C ARG A 20 -5.31 -11.73 -5.71
N LYS A 21 -5.92 -11.73 -4.52
CA LYS A 21 -7.37 -11.79 -4.33
C LYS A 21 -8.07 -10.44 -4.49
N GLY A 22 -7.33 -9.32 -4.47
CA GLY A 22 -7.89 -7.96 -4.50
C GLY A 22 -8.76 -7.63 -3.29
N ASN A 23 -8.65 -8.39 -2.19
CA ASN A 23 -9.53 -8.22 -1.03
C ASN A 23 -8.96 -7.19 -0.05
N THR A 24 -9.43 -5.95 -0.14
CA THR A 24 -8.98 -4.85 0.72
C THR A 24 -9.33 -5.01 2.19
N LYS A 25 -10.36 -5.79 2.54
CA LYS A 25 -10.66 -6.13 3.94
C LYS A 25 -9.61 -7.07 4.52
N GLU A 26 -9.21 -8.09 3.75
CA GLU A 26 -8.14 -9.01 4.13
C GLU A 26 -6.82 -8.25 4.29
N LEU A 27 -6.49 -7.34 3.37
CA LEU A 27 -5.33 -6.45 3.50
C LEU A 27 -5.38 -5.62 4.79
N HIS A 28 -6.53 -5.01 5.10
CA HIS A 28 -6.69 -4.23 6.32
C HIS A 28 -6.48 -5.07 7.59
N SER A 29 -7.13 -6.24 7.68
CA SER A 29 -6.97 -7.16 8.82
C SER A 29 -5.54 -7.68 8.97
N LEU A 30 -4.88 -7.99 7.85
CA LEU A 30 -3.48 -8.43 7.85
C LEU A 30 -2.55 -7.35 8.37
N LEU A 31 -2.68 -6.12 7.86
CA LEU A 31 -1.85 -4.98 8.29
C LEU A 31 -2.03 -4.64 9.78
N GLN A 32 -3.25 -4.79 10.32
CA GLN A 32 -3.51 -4.60 11.75
C GLN A 32 -2.86 -5.69 12.63
N ASN A 33 -2.74 -6.92 12.13
CA ASN A 33 -2.18 -8.05 12.89
C ASN A 33 -0.64 -8.19 12.71
N MET A 34 -0.10 -7.69 11.59
CA MET A 34 1.31 -7.82 11.22
C MET A 34 2.23 -6.73 11.82
N THR A 35 1.95 -6.23 13.02
CA THR A 35 2.65 -5.09 13.65
C THR A 35 4.08 -5.36 14.13
N ASN A 36 4.60 -6.59 13.99
CA ASN A 36 5.86 -7.02 14.62
C ASN A 36 6.89 -7.64 13.66
N CYS A 37 6.76 -7.42 12.34
CA CYS A 37 7.74 -7.86 11.35
C CYS A 37 7.93 -6.81 10.25
N GLU A 38 9.14 -6.68 9.72
CA GLU A 38 9.43 -5.87 8.53
C GLU A 38 8.98 -6.63 7.27
N PHE A 39 7.83 -6.25 6.70
CA PHE A 39 7.34 -6.78 5.42
C PHE A 39 7.33 -5.66 4.38
N ASN A 40 7.49 -6.01 3.10
CA ASN A 40 7.59 -5.03 2.02
C ASN A 40 6.20 -4.64 1.49
N VAL A 41 5.66 -3.52 1.99
CA VAL A 41 4.39 -2.91 1.54
C VAL A 41 4.38 -2.48 0.07
N ASN A 42 5.56 -2.25 -0.51
CA ASN A 42 5.76 -1.74 -1.87
C ASN A 42 5.86 -2.86 -2.92
N SER A 43 5.51 -4.08 -2.52
CA SER A 43 5.56 -5.22 -3.42
C SER A 43 4.45 -5.17 -4.46
N PHE A 44 4.81 -5.47 -5.71
CA PHE A 44 3.89 -5.52 -6.82
C PHE A 44 3.19 -6.88 -6.90
N GLY A 45 1.87 -6.85 -7.02
CA GLY A 45 1.04 -8.00 -7.37
C GLY A 45 1.15 -8.37 -8.86
N PRO A 46 0.42 -9.41 -9.30
CA PRO A 46 0.51 -9.94 -10.67
C PRO A 46 0.08 -8.96 -11.76
N GLU A 47 -0.74 -7.95 -11.43
CA GLU A 47 -1.16 -6.87 -12.33
C GLU A 47 -0.21 -5.65 -12.30
N GLY A 48 0.93 -5.77 -11.62
CA GLY A 48 1.85 -4.65 -11.43
C GLY A 48 1.28 -3.55 -10.54
N GLN A 49 0.30 -3.89 -9.69
CA GLN A 49 -0.28 -2.99 -8.70
C GLN A 49 0.26 -3.31 -7.32
N THR A 50 0.57 -2.29 -6.54
CA THR A 50 0.87 -2.43 -5.11
C THR A 50 -0.43 -2.39 -4.28
N ALA A 51 -0.35 -2.71 -3.00
CA ALA A 51 -1.48 -2.56 -2.08
C ALA A 51 -2.04 -1.14 -2.07
N LEU A 52 -1.17 -0.14 -2.23
CA LEU A 52 -1.58 1.25 -2.29
C LEU A 52 -2.44 1.52 -3.51
N HIS A 53 -2.05 1.03 -4.69
CA HIS A 53 -2.86 1.17 -5.91
C HIS A 53 -4.26 0.54 -5.71
N GLN A 54 -4.35 -0.70 -5.21
CA GLN A 54 -5.64 -1.36 -4.97
C GLN A 54 -6.50 -0.58 -3.96
N SER A 55 -5.91 -0.10 -2.87
CA SER A 55 -6.65 0.69 -1.86
C SER A 55 -7.22 2.00 -2.42
N VAL A 56 -6.54 2.60 -3.41
CA VAL A 56 -7.01 3.79 -4.11
C VAL A 56 -8.09 3.45 -5.13
N ILE A 57 -7.95 2.36 -5.90
CA ILE A 57 -8.99 1.89 -6.83
C ILE A 57 -10.31 1.62 -6.08
N ASP A 58 -10.21 1.06 -4.88
CA ASP A 58 -11.36 0.77 -4.02
C ASP A 58 -11.93 2.02 -3.33
N GLY A 59 -11.27 3.19 -3.44
CA GLY A 59 -11.67 4.40 -2.72
C GLY A 59 -11.55 4.29 -1.19
N ASN A 60 -10.71 3.40 -0.67
CA ASN A 60 -10.60 3.12 0.76
C ASN A 60 -9.51 3.98 1.43
N LEU A 61 -9.89 5.20 1.83
CA LEU A 61 -8.98 6.16 2.48
C LEU A 61 -8.30 5.61 3.74
N GLU A 62 -8.99 4.81 4.55
CA GLU A 62 -8.42 4.28 5.79
C GLU A 62 -7.32 3.26 5.52
N LEU A 63 -7.49 2.41 4.51
CA LEU A 63 -6.44 1.50 4.06
C LEU A 63 -5.26 2.26 3.43
N VAL A 64 -5.51 3.32 2.66
CA VAL A 64 -4.46 4.21 2.13
C VAL A 64 -3.62 4.80 3.26
N LYS A 65 -4.26 5.38 4.28
CA LYS A 65 -3.56 5.93 5.46
C LYS A 65 -2.72 4.88 6.17
N LEU A 66 -3.27 3.69 6.35
CA LEU A 66 -2.58 2.58 7.02
C LEU A 66 -1.32 2.16 6.23
N LEU A 67 -1.45 1.96 4.92
CA LEU A 67 -0.34 1.59 4.04
C LEU A 67 0.76 2.65 4.04
N VAL A 68 0.40 3.94 3.94
CA VAL A 68 1.38 5.04 3.99
C VAL A 68 2.05 5.12 5.36
N LYS A 69 1.35 4.81 6.46
CA LYS A 69 1.95 4.71 7.79
C LYS A 69 2.99 3.58 7.89
N PHE A 70 2.80 2.49 7.15
CA PHE A 70 3.76 1.40 7.03
C PHE A 70 4.84 1.63 5.95
N GLY A 71 4.96 2.85 5.41
CA GLY A 71 6.03 3.20 4.47
C GLY A 71 5.72 2.91 3.00
N ALA A 72 4.44 2.83 2.63
CA ALA A 72 4.07 2.70 1.22
C ALA A 72 4.53 3.94 0.44
N ASP A 73 5.27 3.71 -0.64
CA ASP A 73 5.76 4.76 -1.52
C ASP A 73 4.66 5.17 -2.51
N THR A 74 4.15 6.37 -2.30
CA THR A 74 3.10 7.01 -3.11
C THR A 74 3.54 7.35 -4.54
N ARG A 75 4.84 7.30 -4.83
CA ARG A 75 5.43 7.66 -6.14
C ARG A 75 5.60 6.46 -7.06
N LEU A 76 5.44 5.24 -6.56
CA LEU A 76 5.54 4.05 -7.39
C LEU A 76 4.46 4.09 -8.47
N ALA A 77 4.87 3.80 -9.69
CA ALA A 77 3.98 3.64 -10.82
C ALA A 77 3.65 2.16 -11.02
N ASN A 78 2.40 1.86 -11.36
CA ASN A 78 1.99 0.54 -11.81
C ASN A 78 2.50 0.25 -13.23
N ARG A 79 2.13 -0.90 -13.81
CA ARG A 79 2.52 -1.30 -15.18
C ARG A 79 2.12 -0.30 -16.27
N ASP A 80 1.03 0.44 -16.06
CA ASP A 80 0.54 1.44 -17.01
C ASP A 80 1.20 2.82 -16.81
N GLY A 81 2.16 2.94 -15.88
CA GLY A 81 2.79 4.20 -15.53
C GLY A 81 1.95 5.07 -14.58
N TRP A 82 0.88 4.53 -14.00
CA TRP A 82 -0.02 5.27 -13.13
C TRP A 82 0.43 5.17 -11.67
N SER A 83 0.57 6.31 -11.01
CA SER A 83 0.81 6.39 -9.57
C SER A 83 -0.52 6.30 -8.81
N ALA A 84 -0.44 6.11 -7.50
CA ALA A 84 -1.60 6.22 -6.61
C ALA A 84 -2.37 7.55 -6.81
N LEU A 85 -1.68 8.66 -7.08
CA LEU A 85 -2.34 9.95 -7.33
C LEU A 85 -3.09 9.99 -8.67
N HIS A 86 -2.53 9.38 -9.73
CA HIS A 86 -3.22 9.28 -11.03
C HIS A 86 -4.52 8.50 -10.91
N ILE A 87 -4.49 7.36 -10.22
CA ILE A 87 -5.69 6.54 -9.98
C ILE A 87 -6.72 7.31 -9.14
N ALA A 88 -6.30 7.97 -8.06
CA ALA A 88 -7.21 8.71 -7.18
C ALA A 88 -7.92 9.85 -7.92
N ALA A 89 -7.19 10.57 -8.78
CA ALA A 89 -7.75 11.63 -9.61
C ALA A 89 -8.72 11.09 -10.67
N PHE A 90 -8.36 9.98 -11.32
CA PHE A 90 -9.22 9.32 -12.31
C PHE A 90 -10.52 8.78 -11.70
N GLY A 91 -10.45 8.16 -10.51
CA GLY A 91 -11.60 7.64 -9.78
C GLY A 91 -12.45 8.69 -9.05
N GLY A 92 -12.01 9.96 -9.04
CA GLY A 92 -12.74 11.05 -8.35
C GLY A 92 -12.67 11.00 -6.82
N HIS A 93 -11.70 10.29 -6.24
CA HIS A 93 -11.53 10.14 -4.80
C HIS A 93 -10.83 11.36 -4.19
N GLN A 94 -11.58 12.46 -4.04
CA GLN A 94 -11.06 13.77 -3.62
C GLN A 94 -10.32 13.74 -2.28
N ASP A 95 -10.84 12.98 -1.33
CA ASP A 95 -10.28 12.77 0.02
C ASP A 95 -8.91 12.06 -0.02
N ILE A 96 -8.79 11.04 -0.87
CA ILE A 96 -7.53 10.33 -1.13
C ILE A 96 -6.53 11.23 -1.84
N VAL A 97 -6.96 11.97 -2.86
CA VAL A 97 -6.11 12.96 -3.57
C VAL A 97 -5.54 13.97 -2.57
N LEU A 98 -6.39 14.54 -1.71
CA LEU A 98 -5.97 15.49 -0.70
C LEU A 98 -4.95 14.88 0.27
N TYR A 99 -5.19 13.66 0.74
CA TYR A 99 -4.27 12.97 1.63
C TYR A 99 -2.89 12.69 0.99
N LEU A 100 -2.88 12.17 -0.23
CA LEU A 100 -1.65 11.84 -0.96
C LEU A 100 -0.81 13.09 -1.26
N ILE A 101 -1.44 14.20 -1.70
CA ILE A 101 -0.72 15.47 -1.95
C ILE A 101 -0.15 16.04 -0.65
N THR A 102 -0.92 15.97 0.44
CA THR A 102 -0.48 16.46 1.75
C THR A 102 0.75 15.69 2.21
N ARG A 103 0.74 14.35 2.12
CA ARG A 103 1.88 13.52 2.55
C ARG A 103 3.09 13.58 1.63
N ALA A 104 2.91 13.79 0.32
CA ALA A 104 4.01 13.90 -0.63
C ALA A 104 4.88 15.16 -0.42
N LYS A 105 4.31 16.24 0.14
CA LYS A 105 5.00 17.54 0.27
C LYS A 105 5.82 17.74 1.54
N TYR A 106 5.59 16.99 2.62
CA TYR A 106 6.34 17.16 3.87
C TYR A 106 7.67 16.37 3.95
N SER A 107 8.09 15.69 2.88
CA SER A 107 9.43 15.10 2.77
C SER A 107 10.49 16.11 2.31
N SER A 108 10.11 17.32 1.86
CA SER A 108 11.01 18.32 1.26
C SER A 108 11.33 19.51 2.16
N SER A 109 11.02 19.43 3.46
CA SER A 109 11.62 20.33 4.46
C SER A 109 12.80 19.61 5.14
N ALA A 110 13.79 19.22 4.34
CA ALA A 110 15.16 19.17 4.82
C ALA A 110 15.74 20.56 4.52
N LEU A 111 16.25 21.18 5.59
CA LEU A 111 16.83 22.52 5.70
C LEU A 111 17.83 22.86 4.57
#